data_AF-A0A556QMY9-F1
#
_entry.id   AF-A0A556QMY9-F1
#
_cell.length_a   1.000
_cell.length_b   1.000
_cell.length_c   1.000
_cell.angle_alpha   90.00
_cell.angle_beta   90.00
_cell.angle_gamma   90.00
#
_symmetry.space_group_name_H-M   'P 1'
#
loop_
_entity.id
_entity.type
_entity.pdbx_description
1 polymer ?
#
loop_
_entity_poly.entity_id
_entity_poly.type
_entity_poly.pdbx_seq_one_letter_code
_entity_poly.pdbx_strand_id
1 'polypeptide(L)'
;MRVFTRLPVSRFCLRLIWWLCLVACVAQGRAALNTDLPDDWFTRAPTPERLKAVQSSAVSSGWSAVSNRLFAGAIRAYELRQEDAAAAWYHVARWCDVFAQSQSKSGRQWLEALNQVGGIHGNIDQVKIFSLPDEEIAQLLSAETRGWLLGDKAFSESFFNLLTPYDCLPQVMRIVQTLRDSDARLFSEYSQLAIAIALVYDESPPSYWPHWQVSEKTLPRRLPAPLDAFKFLVDADQRRVTLQKLGQLSAGELKFVVDLAAPATELAWAQRTVKFPLADLVKSYESVRYRHDRIDAREYVWTGASYDLEEIRREGGICVDQAYYATQAGKARGVPTLLFSGAGQDGRHAWFGYLGIGRQWVLDAGRYAEQRYVTGVAYDPQTWLELSDHELGFLSEGFRRLSPYRQSWQHQVFAELYLRMHKPAAAAVAARKAVNYERRNLAAWDLLLDASEGAPARTREGLLIEAAQAMQRYPDLNGRYVRALVASLRERGEISAADLEERTLLRRSRGGGRTDMGVDQAVAVMAKSSPADDTRTYRQVLQQYGRGAGVDFYDRVTEPFVAKLITEERKVEAAQIIVQTRAVLKPDAGSQLDLEMKDLADTTK
;
A
#
# COMPACT_ATOMS: atom_id res chain seq x y z
N MET A 1 -7.12 11.78 24.41
CA MET A 1 -6.66 11.07 23.19
C MET A 1 -7.62 11.39 22.06
N ARG A 2 -7.20 12.10 21.00
CA ARG A 2 -8.08 12.37 19.85
C ARG A 2 -8.07 11.14 18.93
N VAL A 3 -9.03 10.25 19.16
CA VAL A 3 -9.33 9.09 18.33
C VAL A 3 -9.88 9.60 16.98
N PHE A 4 -9.11 9.46 15.91
CA PHE A 4 -9.65 9.63 14.56
C PHE A 4 -10.35 8.34 14.16
N THR A 5 -11.66 8.30 14.36
CA THR A 5 -12.54 7.27 13.79
C THR A 5 -12.68 7.53 12.28
N ARG A 6 -12.07 6.68 11.46
CA ARG A 6 -12.48 6.52 10.05
C ARG A 6 -12.55 5.04 9.71
N LEU A 7 -13.72 4.65 9.23
CA LEU A 7 -14.05 3.30 8.76
C LEU A 7 -13.07 2.85 7.66
N PRO A 8 -12.58 1.60 7.66
CA PRO A 8 -11.87 1.07 6.51
C PRO A 8 -12.87 0.76 5.40
N VAL A 9 -13.04 1.69 4.46
CA VAL A 9 -13.54 1.33 3.14
C VAL A 9 -12.44 0.48 2.49
N SER A 10 -12.78 -0.75 2.11
CA SER A 10 -11.90 -1.72 1.44
C SER A 10 -10.97 -1.05 0.40
N ARG A 11 -9.70 -0.87 0.78
CA ARG A 11 -8.67 0.00 0.16
C ARG A 11 -8.18 -0.42 -1.24
N PHE A 12 -8.75 -1.49 -1.81
CA PHE A 12 -8.43 -1.97 -3.16
C PHE A 12 -9.54 -1.73 -4.20
N CYS A 13 -10.74 -1.28 -3.79
CA CYS A 13 -11.88 -1.09 -4.69
C CYS A 13 -11.79 0.16 -5.60
N LEU A 14 -10.76 1.00 -5.44
CA LEU A 14 -10.72 2.31 -6.09
C LEU A 14 -9.88 2.36 -7.37
N ARG A 15 -9.32 1.23 -7.83
CA ARG A 15 -8.69 1.20 -9.17
C ARG A 15 -9.71 1.52 -10.28
N LEU A 16 -10.99 1.16 -10.15
CA LEU A 16 -12.00 1.38 -11.19
C LEU A 16 -12.40 2.84 -11.40
N ILE A 17 -12.75 3.53 -10.30
CA ILE A 17 -13.35 4.87 -10.37
C ILE A 17 -12.29 5.88 -10.87
N TRP A 18 -11.02 5.52 -10.72
CA TRP A 18 -9.91 6.42 -10.95
C TRP A 18 -9.36 6.39 -12.37
N TRP A 19 -9.36 5.22 -13.03
CA TRP A 19 -9.07 5.17 -14.47
C TRP A 19 -10.14 5.87 -15.31
N LEU A 20 -11.38 5.98 -14.80
CA LEU A 20 -12.43 6.80 -15.41
C LEU A 20 -12.14 8.31 -15.34
N CYS A 21 -11.27 8.79 -14.45
CA CYS A 21 -10.87 10.21 -14.42
C CYS A 21 -9.65 10.54 -15.31
N LEU A 22 -8.98 9.53 -15.87
CA LEU A 22 -8.11 9.69 -17.04
C LEU A 22 -8.91 9.96 -18.34
N VAL A 23 -10.25 9.99 -18.26
CA VAL A 23 -11.14 10.28 -19.39
C VAL A 23 -11.45 11.77 -19.50
N ALA A 24 -10.84 12.38 -20.52
CA ALA A 24 -11.54 13.29 -21.42
C ALA A 24 -10.68 13.50 -22.67
N CYS A 25 -10.70 12.53 -23.61
CA CYS A 25 -10.54 12.73 -25.07
C CYS A 25 -10.42 11.39 -25.82
N VAL A 26 -11.42 10.49 -25.72
CA VAL A 26 -11.57 9.40 -26.72
C VAL A 26 -12.91 9.46 -27.44
N ALA A 27 -13.88 10.28 -27.00
CA ALA A 27 -15.22 10.34 -27.58
C ALA A 27 -15.72 11.76 -27.94
N GLN A 28 -14.83 12.71 -28.23
CA GLN A 28 -15.22 13.94 -28.91
C GLN A 28 -14.36 14.07 -30.17
N GLY A 29 -15.02 14.11 -31.32
CA GLY A 29 -14.39 14.28 -32.63
C GLY A 29 -13.49 15.52 -32.62
N ARG A 30 -12.19 15.30 -32.44
CA ARG A 30 -11.15 16.25 -32.79
C ARG A 30 -10.48 15.68 -34.02
N ALA A 31 -10.33 16.53 -35.04
CA ALA A 31 -9.64 16.22 -36.28
C ALA A 31 -8.38 15.41 -35.98
N ALA A 32 -8.19 14.29 -36.69
CA ALA A 32 -6.99 13.51 -36.62
C ALA A 32 -5.81 14.44 -36.95
N LEU A 33 -5.09 14.90 -35.93
CA LEU A 33 -3.73 15.38 -36.11
C LEU A 33 -2.98 14.15 -36.63
N ASN A 34 -2.69 14.14 -37.93
CA ASN A 34 -1.92 13.08 -38.57
C ASN A 34 -0.59 12.96 -37.80
N THR A 35 -0.44 11.88 -37.04
CA THR A 35 0.87 11.46 -36.55
C THR A 35 1.53 10.70 -37.68
N ASP A 36 2.76 11.06 -38.06
CA ASP A 36 3.52 10.40 -39.14
C ASP A 36 4.05 9.01 -38.75
N LEU A 37 3.37 8.29 -37.83
CA LEU A 37 3.77 6.97 -37.36
C LEU A 37 3.17 5.86 -38.24
N PRO A 38 3.98 5.14 -39.04
CA PRO A 38 3.53 4.10 -39.96
C PRO A 38 2.93 2.87 -39.28
N ASP A 39 1.97 2.22 -39.93
CA ASP A 39 1.29 1.02 -39.43
C ASP A 39 2.18 -0.21 -39.32
N ASP A 40 3.17 -0.35 -40.21
CA ASP A 40 4.07 -1.50 -40.25
C ASP A 40 5.02 -1.57 -39.05
N TRP A 41 5.21 -0.44 -38.33
CA TRP A 41 6.08 -0.36 -37.16
C TRP A 41 5.65 -1.31 -36.04
N PHE A 42 4.36 -1.46 -35.85
CA PHE A 42 3.77 -2.18 -34.71
C PHE A 42 3.88 -3.70 -34.80
N THR A 43 4.33 -4.22 -35.95
CA THR A 43 4.57 -5.66 -36.13
C THR A 43 5.87 -6.15 -35.51
N ARG A 44 6.74 -5.24 -35.05
CA ARG A 44 8.04 -5.54 -34.43
C ARG A 44 8.28 -4.63 -33.24
N ALA A 45 9.20 -5.01 -32.35
CA ALA A 45 9.63 -4.16 -31.26
C ALA A 45 10.16 -2.79 -31.76
N PRO A 46 10.03 -1.71 -30.97
CA PRO A 46 10.59 -0.41 -31.30
C PRO A 46 12.12 -0.47 -31.37
N THR A 47 12.70 0.26 -32.33
CA THR A 47 14.16 0.46 -32.45
C THR A 47 14.54 1.85 -31.96
N PRO A 48 15.81 2.13 -31.63
CA PRO A 48 16.25 3.47 -31.22
C PRO A 48 15.86 4.57 -32.22
N GLU A 49 15.91 4.30 -33.52
CA GLU A 49 15.52 5.24 -34.57
C GLU A 49 14.02 5.53 -34.53
N ARG A 50 13.20 4.50 -34.33
CA ARG A 50 11.74 4.65 -34.19
C ARG A 50 11.38 5.43 -32.93
N LEU A 51 12.08 5.19 -31.82
CA LEU A 51 11.86 5.94 -30.58
C LEU A 51 12.24 7.42 -30.73
N LYS A 52 13.32 7.72 -31.45
CA LYS A 52 13.69 9.11 -31.78
C LYS A 52 12.61 9.76 -32.66
N ALA A 53 12.08 9.04 -33.64
CA ALA A 53 10.99 9.53 -34.48
C ALA A 53 9.68 9.76 -33.69
N VAL A 54 9.38 8.91 -32.69
CA VAL A 54 8.27 9.14 -31.74
C VAL A 54 8.44 10.48 -31.01
N GLN A 55 9.64 10.78 -30.52
CA GLN A 55 9.90 12.08 -29.88
C GLN A 55 9.73 13.25 -30.85
N SER A 56 10.27 13.14 -32.06
CA SER A 56 10.13 14.19 -33.08
C SER A 56 8.66 14.42 -33.46
N SER A 57 7.88 13.35 -33.60
CA SER A 57 6.44 13.45 -33.86
C SER A 57 5.67 14.05 -32.68
N ALA A 58 6.11 13.81 -31.44
CA ALA A 58 5.48 14.42 -30.26
C ALA A 58 5.73 15.93 -30.20
N VAL A 59 6.91 16.40 -30.66
CA VAL A 59 7.21 17.85 -30.76
C VAL A 59 6.29 18.53 -31.78
N SER A 60 5.96 17.87 -32.90
CA SER A 60 5.10 18.47 -33.93
C SER A 60 3.60 18.34 -33.65
N SER A 61 3.17 17.20 -33.11
CA SER A 61 1.76 16.81 -33.05
C SER A 61 1.22 16.72 -31.61
N GLY A 62 2.08 16.90 -30.61
CA GLY A 62 1.76 16.78 -29.18
C GLY A 62 1.83 15.33 -28.66
N TRP A 63 2.21 15.16 -27.40
CA TRP A 63 2.35 13.85 -26.76
C TRP A 63 1.05 13.06 -26.71
N SER A 64 -0.10 13.72 -26.51
CA SER A 64 -1.40 13.05 -26.43
C SER A 64 -1.78 12.36 -27.75
N ALA A 65 -1.57 13.03 -28.89
CA ALA A 65 -1.88 12.46 -30.21
C ALA A 65 -0.98 11.24 -30.51
N VAL A 66 0.31 11.37 -30.21
CA VAL A 66 1.29 10.28 -30.35
C VAL A 66 0.94 9.09 -29.45
N SER A 67 0.61 9.34 -28.17
CA SER A 67 0.17 8.30 -27.23
C SER A 67 -1.02 7.50 -27.76
N ASN A 68 -2.07 8.17 -28.21
CA ASN A 68 -3.27 7.52 -28.76
C ASN A 68 -2.95 6.64 -29.97
N ARG A 69 -2.09 7.14 -30.89
CA ARG A 69 -1.64 6.39 -32.05
C ARG A 69 -0.87 5.12 -31.67
N LEU A 70 0.03 5.23 -30.70
CA LEU A 70 0.84 4.12 -30.22
C LEU A 70 0.00 3.07 -29.49
N PHE A 71 -1.00 3.47 -28.70
CA PHE A 71 -1.97 2.52 -28.10
C PHE A 71 -2.75 1.75 -29.17
N ALA A 72 -3.25 2.43 -30.21
CA ALA A 72 -3.92 1.77 -31.31
C ALA A 72 -3.01 0.75 -32.02
N GLY A 73 -1.74 1.11 -32.23
CA GLY A 73 -0.74 0.21 -32.79
C GLY A 73 -0.44 -1.01 -31.89
N ALA A 74 -0.30 -0.80 -30.58
CA ALA A 74 -0.09 -1.88 -29.61
C ALA A 74 -1.27 -2.85 -29.56
N ILE A 75 -2.51 -2.35 -29.60
CA ILE A 75 -3.72 -3.19 -29.67
C ILE A 75 -3.74 -4.01 -30.95
N ARG A 76 -3.44 -3.40 -32.10
CA ARG A 76 -3.35 -4.14 -33.37
C ARG A 76 -2.29 -5.25 -33.31
N ALA A 77 -1.13 -4.97 -32.73
CA ALA A 77 -0.09 -5.99 -32.54
C ALA A 77 -0.58 -7.13 -31.65
N TYR A 78 -1.32 -6.82 -30.57
CA TYR A 78 -1.92 -7.81 -29.68
C TYR A 78 -2.97 -8.68 -30.40
N GLU A 79 -3.83 -8.08 -31.22
CA GLU A 79 -4.84 -8.78 -32.03
C GLU A 79 -4.21 -9.72 -33.08
N LEU A 80 -3.06 -9.31 -33.63
CA LEU A 80 -2.23 -10.13 -34.52
C LEU A 80 -1.36 -11.17 -33.79
N ARG A 81 -1.54 -11.33 -32.47
CA ARG A 81 -0.78 -12.25 -31.61
C ARG A 81 0.75 -11.99 -31.61
N GLN A 82 1.15 -10.74 -31.83
CA GLN A 82 2.54 -10.29 -31.72
C GLN A 82 2.79 -9.76 -30.30
N GLU A 83 2.74 -10.64 -29.30
CA GLU A 83 2.69 -10.27 -27.87
C GLU A 83 3.88 -9.41 -27.42
N ASP A 84 5.10 -9.75 -27.87
CA ASP A 84 6.31 -8.99 -27.51
C ASP A 84 6.32 -7.58 -28.10
N ALA A 85 5.89 -7.43 -29.36
CA ALA A 85 5.78 -6.13 -30.00
C ALA A 85 4.66 -5.30 -29.34
N ALA A 86 3.53 -5.94 -29.04
CA ALA A 86 2.40 -5.31 -28.38
C ALA A 86 2.79 -4.75 -27.00
N ALA A 87 3.48 -5.55 -26.18
CA ALA A 87 3.95 -5.13 -24.87
C ALA A 87 5.00 -4.00 -24.96
N ALA A 88 5.93 -4.09 -25.91
CA ALA A 88 6.95 -3.05 -26.08
C ALA A 88 6.34 -1.71 -26.51
N TRP A 89 5.45 -1.70 -27.51
CA TRP A 89 4.77 -0.49 -27.94
C TRP A 89 3.79 0.06 -26.89
N TYR A 90 3.19 -0.81 -26.08
CA TYR A 90 2.38 -0.40 -24.94
C TYR A 90 3.18 0.46 -23.95
N HIS A 91 4.41 0.07 -23.60
CA HIS A 91 5.24 0.87 -22.70
C HIS A 91 5.62 2.23 -23.29
N VAL A 92 5.96 2.28 -24.58
CA VAL A 92 6.22 3.54 -25.29
C VAL A 92 4.98 4.44 -25.26
N ALA A 93 3.80 3.87 -25.52
CA ALA A 93 2.53 4.59 -25.44
C ALA A 93 2.26 5.12 -24.03
N ARG A 94 2.48 4.31 -22.99
CA ARG A 94 2.32 4.70 -21.58
C ARG A 94 3.25 5.85 -21.17
N TRP A 95 4.49 5.87 -21.64
CA TRP A 95 5.38 7.01 -21.41
C TRP A 95 4.88 8.27 -22.11
N CYS A 96 4.46 8.16 -23.38
CA CYS A 96 3.87 9.30 -24.09
C CYS A 96 2.60 9.81 -23.40
N ASP A 97 1.79 8.92 -22.84
CA ASP A 97 0.62 9.28 -22.02
C ASP A 97 1.02 10.06 -20.76
N VAL A 98 2.01 9.57 -20.00
CA VAL A 98 2.57 10.28 -18.84
C VAL A 98 3.08 11.66 -19.24
N PHE A 99 3.83 11.77 -20.33
CA PHE A 99 4.39 13.03 -20.82
C PHE A 99 3.30 14.03 -21.20
N ALA A 100 2.18 13.56 -21.76
CA ALA A 100 1.04 14.39 -22.16
C ALA A 100 0.20 14.91 -20.98
N GLN A 101 0.34 14.34 -19.78
CA GLN A 101 -0.46 14.79 -18.64
C GLN A 101 -0.06 16.20 -18.19
N SER A 102 -1.05 17.03 -17.92
CA SER A 102 -0.83 18.31 -17.23
C SER A 102 -0.43 18.05 -15.77
N GLN A 103 0.58 18.77 -15.27
CA GLN A 103 1.02 18.70 -13.88
C GLN A 103 -0.13 19.08 -12.92
N SER A 104 -0.87 20.15 -13.20
CA SER A 104 -2.02 20.59 -12.39
C SER A 104 -3.14 19.56 -12.35
N LYS A 105 -3.42 18.90 -13.48
CA LYS A 105 -4.47 17.87 -13.57
C LYS A 105 -4.04 16.62 -12.80
N SER A 106 -2.81 16.16 -13.04
CA SER A 106 -2.24 14.97 -12.39
C SER A 106 -2.17 15.14 -10.86
N GLY A 107 -1.76 16.31 -10.36
CA GLY A 107 -1.73 16.59 -8.92
C GLY A 107 -3.11 16.61 -8.26
N ARG A 108 -4.11 17.26 -8.89
CA ARG A 108 -5.50 17.26 -8.37
C ARG A 108 -6.12 15.88 -8.36
N GLN A 109 -5.84 15.13 -9.41
CA GLN A 109 -6.18 13.74 -9.49
C GLN A 109 -5.53 13.04 -8.27
N TRP A 110 -4.22 13.00 -8.13
CA TRP A 110 -3.57 12.30 -7.02
C TRP A 110 -4.17 12.62 -5.62
N LEU A 111 -4.50 13.88 -5.34
CA LEU A 111 -5.22 14.27 -4.11
C LEU A 111 -6.60 13.60 -3.96
N GLU A 112 -7.38 13.53 -5.03
CA GLU A 112 -8.67 12.85 -5.04
C GLU A 112 -8.52 11.35 -4.78
N ALA A 113 -7.51 10.69 -5.37
CA ALA A 113 -7.21 9.28 -5.11
C ALA A 113 -6.92 9.04 -3.62
N LEU A 114 -6.06 9.87 -3.02
CA LEU A 114 -5.73 9.79 -1.59
C LEU A 114 -6.95 10.06 -0.71
N ASN A 115 -7.78 11.04 -1.06
CA ASN A 115 -8.99 11.36 -0.31
C ASN A 115 -9.96 10.16 -0.25
N GLN A 116 -10.13 9.45 -1.37
CA GLN A 116 -11.02 8.29 -1.46
C GLN A 116 -10.60 7.12 -0.56
N VAL A 117 -9.30 6.96 -0.28
CA VAL A 117 -8.78 5.95 0.65
C VAL A 117 -8.50 6.47 2.05
N GLY A 118 -8.77 7.75 2.32
CA GLY A 118 -8.44 8.38 3.59
C GLY A 118 -6.93 8.54 3.83
N GLY A 119 -6.13 8.56 2.76
CA GLY A 119 -4.67 8.72 2.80
C GLY A 119 -4.19 10.16 3.01
N ILE A 120 -5.10 11.14 3.04
CA ILE A 120 -4.75 12.54 3.30
C ILE A 120 -4.30 12.71 4.76
N HIS A 121 -3.09 13.23 4.96
CA HIS A 121 -2.52 13.53 6.27
C HIS A 121 -1.96 14.96 6.36
N GLY A 122 -1.66 15.42 7.58
CA GLY A 122 -1.29 16.82 7.85
C GLY A 122 -0.02 17.31 7.17
N ASN A 123 0.89 16.41 6.79
CA ASN A 123 2.14 16.76 6.10
C ASN A 123 1.99 16.94 4.58
N ILE A 124 0.83 16.64 4.00
CA ILE A 124 0.59 16.88 2.56
C ILE A 124 0.42 18.37 2.32
N ASP A 125 1.32 18.96 1.53
CA ASP A 125 1.24 20.36 1.11
C ASP A 125 0.25 20.52 -0.05
N GLN A 126 -1.04 20.57 0.29
CA GLN A 126 -2.10 20.76 -0.69
C GLN A 126 -1.94 22.08 -1.47
N VAL A 127 -1.40 23.14 -0.85
CA VAL A 127 -1.20 24.45 -1.51
C VAL A 127 -0.19 24.32 -2.64
N LYS A 128 0.91 23.61 -2.42
CA LYS A 128 1.90 23.29 -3.47
C LYS A 128 1.27 22.51 -4.62
N ILE A 129 0.32 21.62 -4.34
CA ILE A 129 -0.31 20.77 -5.35
C ILE A 129 -1.32 21.57 -6.17
N PHE A 130 -2.13 22.41 -5.53
CA PHE A 130 -3.06 23.31 -6.23
C PHE A 130 -2.36 24.43 -7.02
N SER A 131 -1.08 24.69 -6.73
CA SER A 131 -0.24 25.67 -7.45
C SER A 131 0.65 25.06 -8.53
N LEU A 132 0.54 23.76 -8.82
CA LEU A 132 1.25 23.15 -9.94
C LEU A 132 0.84 23.80 -11.28
N PRO A 133 1.80 24.06 -12.19
CA PRO A 133 1.52 24.70 -13.46
C PRO A 133 0.65 23.81 -14.36
N ASP A 134 -0.09 24.41 -15.28
CA ASP A 134 -0.86 23.69 -16.29
C ASP A 134 0.01 23.31 -17.52
N GLU A 135 1.23 22.88 -17.25
CA GLU A 135 2.21 22.43 -18.25
C GLU A 135 2.26 20.91 -18.30
N GLU A 136 2.66 20.38 -19.44
CA GLU A 136 2.88 18.94 -19.62
C GLU A 136 4.02 18.44 -18.69
N ILE A 137 3.85 17.25 -18.13
CA ILE A 137 4.89 16.55 -17.36
C ILE A 137 6.15 16.35 -18.19
N ALA A 138 6.03 16.25 -19.52
CA ALA A 138 7.17 16.23 -20.44
C ALA A 138 8.21 17.32 -20.15
N GLN A 139 7.77 18.52 -19.74
CA GLN A 139 8.63 19.68 -19.49
C GLN A 139 9.50 19.54 -18.24
N LEU A 140 9.17 18.63 -17.32
CA LEU A 140 9.97 18.31 -16.14
C LEU A 140 11.22 17.49 -16.46
N LEU A 141 11.31 16.95 -17.69
CA LEU A 141 12.35 16.04 -18.11
C LEU A 141 13.18 16.64 -19.24
N SER A 142 14.46 16.27 -19.34
CA SER A 142 15.26 16.58 -20.53
C SER A 142 14.85 15.67 -21.71
N ALA A 143 15.20 16.07 -22.94
CA ALA A 143 14.95 15.23 -24.12
C ALA A 143 15.69 13.88 -24.04
N GLU A 144 16.89 13.89 -23.46
CA GLU A 144 17.69 12.69 -23.22
C GLU A 144 17.02 11.77 -22.20
N THR A 145 16.53 12.31 -21.07
CA THR A 145 15.79 11.53 -20.07
C THR A 145 14.55 10.89 -20.67
N ARG A 146 13.74 11.66 -21.41
CA ARG A 146 12.58 11.12 -22.13
C ARG A 146 12.99 10.00 -23.10
N GLY A 147 14.12 10.15 -23.79
CA GLY A 147 14.60 9.17 -24.78
C GLY A 147 14.98 7.86 -24.14
N TRP A 148 15.68 7.94 -23.01
CA TRP A 148 16.04 6.76 -22.24
C TRP A 148 14.82 6.07 -21.62
N LEU A 149 13.87 6.82 -21.06
CA LEU A 149 12.65 6.24 -20.50
C LEU A 149 11.84 5.47 -21.56
N LEU A 150 11.72 6.04 -22.77
CA LEU A 150 11.06 5.37 -23.90
C LEU A 150 11.81 4.10 -24.37
N GLY A 151 13.13 4.04 -24.18
CA GLY A 151 13.99 2.96 -24.67
C GLY A 151 14.28 1.84 -23.67
N ASP A 152 14.22 2.11 -22.37
CA ASP A 152 14.54 1.10 -21.35
C ASP A 152 13.31 0.28 -20.98
N LYS A 153 13.22 -0.92 -21.57
CA LYS A 153 12.11 -1.86 -21.35
C LYS A 153 12.02 -2.31 -19.89
N ALA A 154 13.15 -2.66 -19.26
CA ALA A 154 13.15 -3.21 -17.91
C ALA A 154 12.72 -2.16 -16.86
N PHE A 155 13.18 -0.91 -17.04
CA PHE A 155 12.74 0.23 -16.26
C PHE A 155 11.24 0.46 -16.45
N SER A 156 10.77 0.51 -17.70
CA SER A 156 9.35 0.75 -18.02
C SER A 156 8.44 -0.32 -17.41
N GLU A 157 8.80 -1.60 -17.56
CA GLU A 157 8.07 -2.71 -16.95
C GLU A 157 8.02 -2.55 -15.43
N SER A 158 9.15 -2.29 -14.77
CA SER A 158 9.22 -2.17 -13.31
C SER A 158 8.45 -0.95 -12.80
N PHE A 159 8.60 0.19 -13.45
CA PHE A 159 7.96 1.45 -13.11
C PHE A 159 6.44 1.35 -13.23
N PHE A 160 5.91 0.92 -14.38
CA PHE A 160 4.46 0.84 -14.58
C PHE A 160 3.79 -0.31 -13.82
N ASN A 161 4.56 -1.32 -13.38
CA ASN A 161 4.05 -2.35 -12.47
C ASN A 161 3.88 -1.84 -11.03
N LEU A 162 4.64 -0.82 -10.62
CA LEU A 162 4.61 -0.27 -9.27
C LEU A 162 3.81 1.02 -9.17
N LEU A 163 3.73 1.80 -10.24
CA LEU A 163 2.99 3.06 -10.26
C LEU A 163 1.50 2.83 -9.93
N THR A 164 1.01 3.60 -8.97
CA THR A 164 -0.37 3.59 -8.48
C THR A 164 -0.97 5.00 -8.57
N PRO A 165 -2.30 5.12 -8.40
CA PRO A 165 -2.95 6.42 -8.23
C PRO A 165 -2.49 7.23 -7.00
N TYR A 166 -1.78 6.59 -6.06
CA TYR A 166 -1.31 7.23 -4.83
C TYR A 166 0.09 7.84 -4.97
N ASP A 167 0.70 7.75 -6.16
CA ASP A 167 1.98 8.35 -6.47
C ASP A 167 1.78 9.72 -7.17
N CYS A 168 2.43 10.77 -6.65
CA CYS A 168 2.40 12.13 -7.17
C CYS A 168 3.31 12.25 -8.41
N LEU A 169 2.78 11.87 -9.58
CA LEU A 169 3.52 11.74 -10.83
C LEU A 169 4.43 12.94 -11.20
N PRO A 170 4.01 14.22 -11.05
CA PRO A 170 4.91 15.35 -11.29
C PRO A 170 6.15 15.33 -10.38
N GLN A 171 5.99 14.98 -9.11
CA GLN A 171 7.10 14.91 -8.17
C GLN A 171 7.98 13.68 -8.44
N VAL A 172 7.39 12.52 -8.76
CA VAL A 172 8.12 11.32 -9.20
C VAL A 172 9.04 11.67 -10.38
N MET A 173 8.53 12.36 -11.40
CA MET A 173 9.31 12.74 -12.59
C MET A 173 10.43 13.74 -12.28
N ARG A 174 10.22 14.69 -11.36
CA ARG A 174 11.28 15.60 -10.88
C ARG A 174 12.40 14.84 -10.19
N ILE A 175 12.07 13.82 -9.39
CA ILE A 175 13.06 12.99 -8.71
C ILE A 175 13.83 12.15 -9.74
N VAL A 176 13.15 11.52 -10.70
CA VAL A 176 13.80 10.78 -11.79
C VAL A 176 14.79 11.66 -12.56
N GLN A 177 14.39 12.88 -12.94
CA GLN A 177 15.27 13.85 -13.60
C GLN A 177 16.48 14.19 -12.73
N THR A 178 16.25 14.51 -11.45
CA THR A 178 17.32 14.89 -10.50
C THR A 178 18.36 13.78 -10.30
N LEU A 179 17.91 12.53 -10.14
CA LEU A 179 18.81 11.39 -9.95
C LEU A 179 19.65 11.13 -11.20
N ARG A 180 19.03 11.19 -12.38
CA ARG A 180 19.71 10.96 -13.65
C ARG A 180 20.71 12.08 -13.99
N ASP A 181 20.35 13.33 -13.76
CA ASP A 181 21.24 14.47 -14.02
C ASP A 181 22.47 14.44 -13.11
N SER A 182 22.34 13.89 -11.89
CA SER A 182 23.48 13.74 -11.00
C SER A 182 24.51 12.73 -11.50
N ASP A 183 24.06 11.57 -12.02
CA ASP A 183 24.93 10.55 -12.64
C ASP A 183 24.08 9.56 -13.44
N ALA A 184 24.03 9.73 -14.76
CA ALA A 184 23.21 8.89 -15.64
C ALA A 184 23.67 7.42 -15.66
N ARG A 185 24.96 7.15 -15.45
CA ARG A 185 25.53 5.81 -15.43
C ARG A 185 25.10 5.07 -14.17
N LEU A 186 25.28 5.69 -13.00
CA LEU A 186 24.81 5.13 -11.73
C LEU A 186 23.28 4.99 -11.70
N PHE A 187 22.55 5.95 -12.27
CA PHE A 187 21.10 5.85 -12.40
C PHE A 187 20.67 4.60 -13.21
N SER A 188 21.33 4.31 -14.33
CA SER A 188 21.04 3.09 -15.10
C SER A 188 21.46 1.82 -14.37
N GLU A 189 22.63 1.81 -13.70
CA GLU A 189 23.13 0.67 -12.93
C GLU A 189 22.23 0.32 -11.73
N TYR A 190 21.73 1.34 -11.04
CA TYR A 190 20.86 1.23 -9.85
C TYR A 190 19.41 1.64 -10.16
N SER A 191 18.93 1.32 -11.36
CA SER A 191 17.62 1.77 -11.85
C SER A 191 16.44 1.35 -10.97
N GLN A 192 16.47 0.15 -10.38
CA GLN A 192 15.45 -0.31 -9.43
C GLN A 192 15.44 0.52 -8.14
N LEU A 193 16.61 0.92 -7.64
CA LEU A 193 16.74 1.80 -6.48
C LEU A 193 16.21 3.20 -6.82
N ALA A 194 16.51 3.71 -8.02
CA ALA A 194 16.01 4.99 -8.48
C ALA A 194 14.47 5.03 -8.56
N ILE A 195 13.84 3.95 -9.06
CA ILE A 195 12.37 3.79 -9.04
C ILE A 195 11.85 3.82 -7.60
N ALA A 196 12.43 3.03 -6.70
CA ALA A 196 11.99 2.97 -5.31
C ALA A 196 12.06 4.34 -4.62
N ILE A 197 13.15 5.09 -4.82
CA ILE A 197 13.28 6.45 -4.27
C ILE A 197 12.26 7.38 -4.90
N ALA A 198 12.09 7.36 -6.22
CA ALA A 198 11.15 8.25 -6.90
C ALA A 198 9.69 8.05 -6.46
N LEU A 199 9.29 6.82 -6.12
CA LEU A 199 7.93 6.48 -5.69
C LEU A 199 7.70 6.58 -4.16
N VAL A 200 8.76 6.65 -3.35
CA VAL A 200 8.62 6.80 -1.87
C VAL A 200 8.79 8.25 -1.43
N TYR A 201 9.57 9.03 -2.18
CA TYR A 201 9.94 10.42 -1.84
C TYR A 201 9.10 11.45 -2.60
N ASP A 202 8.10 11.02 -3.34
CA ASP A 202 7.17 11.90 -4.04
C ASP A 202 6.18 12.61 -3.10
N GLU A 203 6.00 12.10 -1.89
CA GLU A 203 5.24 12.71 -0.81
C GLU A 203 5.97 12.63 0.54
N SER A 204 5.70 13.57 1.44
CA SER A 204 6.24 13.55 2.79
C SER A 204 5.55 12.48 3.64
N PRO A 205 6.25 11.79 4.56
CA PRO A 205 5.60 10.83 5.43
C PRO A 205 4.61 11.52 6.39
N PRO A 206 3.62 10.80 6.92
CA PRO A 206 2.66 11.36 7.87
C PRO A 206 3.32 11.68 9.22
N SER A 207 2.71 12.59 9.98
CA SER A 207 3.21 13.06 11.28
C SER A 207 3.16 12.01 12.41
N TYR A 208 2.70 10.80 12.14
CA TYR A 208 2.72 9.67 13.07
C TYR A 208 3.73 8.58 12.66
N TRP A 209 4.35 8.70 11.48
CA TRP A 209 5.40 7.78 11.06
C TRP A 209 6.76 8.19 11.68
N PRO A 210 7.66 7.24 12.00
CA PRO A 210 7.47 5.79 11.96
C PRO A 210 6.64 5.25 13.13
N HIS A 211 6.49 6.02 14.20
CA HIS A 211 5.53 5.80 15.29
C HIS A 211 5.24 7.10 16.05
N TRP A 212 4.17 7.09 16.84
CA TRP A 212 3.68 8.27 17.59
C TRP A 212 4.25 8.40 19.01
N GLN A 213 4.89 7.34 19.54
CA GLN A 213 5.44 7.30 20.91
C GLN A 213 6.75 8.10 21.11
N VAL A 214 7.03 9.05 20.22
CA VAL A 214 8.14 9.99 20.30
C VAL A 214 7.68 11.36 19.83
N SER A 215 8.17 12.41 20.48
CA SER A 215 7.81 13.78 20.10
C SER A 215 8.41 14.14 18.73
N GLU A 216 7.72 14.98 17.96
CA GLU A 216 8.21 15.47 16.66
C GLU A 216 9.50 16.31 16.80
N LYS A 217 9.68 16.95 17.96
CA LYS A 217 10.90 17.70 18.27
C LYS A 217 12.12 16.77 18.32
N THR A 218 11.95 15.56 18.85
CA THR A 218 13.04 14.60 19.04
C THR A 218 13.26 13.73 17.81
N LEU A 219 12.19 13.37 17.09
CA LEU A 219 12.26 12.65 15.82
C LEU A 219 11.53 13.46 14.74
N PRO A 220 12.23 14.24 13.90
CA PRO A 220 11.61 15.23 13.00
C PRO A 220 10.85 14.67 11.79
N ARG A 221 10.52 13.36 11.74
CA ARG A 221 9.64 12.69 10.74
C ARG A 221 9.83 13.16 9.29
N ARG A 222 11.09 13.29 8.88
CA ARG A 222 11.46 13.77 7.55
C ARG A 222 12.40 12.76 6.90
N LEU A 223 12.11 12.45 5.65
CA LEU A 223 13.07 11.73 4.82
C LEU A 223 14.25 12.65 4.47
N PRO A 224 15.45 12.09 4.25
CA PRO A 224 16.55 12.83 3.64
C PRO A 224 16.18 13.32 2.23
N ALA A 225 17.04 14.14 1.61
CA ALA A 225 16.83 14.47 0.20
C ALA A 225 16.93 13.19 -0.67
N PRO A 226 16.12 13.05 -1.75
CA PRO A 226 16.13 11.85 -2.58
C PRO A 226 17.51 11.47 -3.13
N LEU A 227 18.28 12.47 -3.56
CA LEU A 227 19.63 12.26 -4.09
C LEU A 227 20.61 11.80 -3.01
N ASP A 228 20.46 12.29 -1.77
CA ASP A 228 21.32 11.90 -0.66
C ASP A 228 21.03 10.46 -0.23
N ALA A 229 19.75 10.07 -0.18
CA ALA A 229 19.35 8.68 0.05
C ALA A 229 19.90 7.74 -1.03
N PHE A 230 19.80 8.14 -2.30
CA PHE A 230 20.34 7.38 -3.44
C PHE A 230 21.85 7.18 -3.30
N LYS A 231 22.60 8.27 -3.09
CA LYS A 231 24.06 8.22 -2.93
C LYS A 231 24.49 7.39 -1.72
N PHE A 232 23.80 7.54 -0.59
CA PHE A 232 24.10 6.78 0.63
C PHE A 232 23.96 5.27 0.40
N LEU A 233 22.87 4.82 -0.22
CA LEU A 233 22.61 3.40 -0.46
C LEU A 233 23.52 2.81 -1.56
N VAL A 234 23.80 3.58 -2.62
CA VAL A 234 24.77 3.18 -3.65
C VAL A 234 26.18 3.02 -3.05
N ASP A 235 26.64 3.99 -2.27
CA ASP A 235 27.94 3.91 -1.58
C ASP A 235 27.98 2.70 -0.63
N ALA A 236 26.90 2.45 0.12
CA ALA A 236 26.81 1.29 1.00
C ALA A 236 26.95 -0.04 0.24
N ASP A 237 26.32 -0.17 -0.93
CA ASP A 237 26.40 -1.36 -1.77
C ASP A 237 27.78 -1.52 -2.42
N GLN A 238 28.37 -0.43 -2.93
CA GLN A 238 29.70 -0.42 -3.53
C GLN A 238 30.80 -0.77 -2.51
N ARG A 239 30.70 -0.26 -1.28
CA ARG A 239 31.59 -0.63 -0.16
C ARG A 239 31.29 -2.01 0.42
N ARG A 240 30.28 -2.72 -0.09
CA ARG A 240 29.85 -4.05 0.35
C ARG A 240 29.52 -4.11 1.84
N VAL A 241 28.96 -3.03 2.39
CA VAL A 241 28.46 -3.01 3.77
C VAL A 241 27.00 -3.47 3.87
N THR A 242 26.32 -3.56 2.72
CA THR A 242 24.98 -4.15 2.60
C THR A 242 25.00 -5.66 2.87
N LEU A 243 23.93 -6.18 3.47
CA LEU A 243 23.72 -7.61 3.70
C LEU A 243 23.05 -8.29 2.49
N GLN A 244 22.43 -7.50 1.61
CA GLN A 244 21.85 -7.94 0.35
C GLN A 244 22.33 -7.00 -0.76
N LYS A 245 22.62 -7.56 -1.94
CA LYS A 245 23.01 -6.76 -3.09
C LYS A 245 21.81 -5.97 -3.59
N LEU A 246 21.90 -4.64 -3.60
CA LEU A 246 20.77 -3.80 -3.97
C LEU A 246 20.33 -4.04 -5.42
N GLY A 247 21.28 -4.26 -6.33
CA GLY A 247 20.98 -4.58 -7.74
C GLY A 247 20.27 -5.92 -7.97
N GLN A 248 20.14 -6.76 -6.95
CA GLN A 248 19.35 -8.00 -7.03
C GLN A 248 17.92 -7.82 -6.51
N LEU A 249 17.64 -6.75 -5.76
CA LEU A 249 16.31 -6.45 -5.24
C LEU A 249 15.50 -5.70 -6.30
N SER A 250 14.22 -6.05 -6.41
CA SER A 250 13.28 -5.29 -7.23
C SER A 250 12.96 -3.95 -6.57
N ALA A 251 12.51 -2.97 -7.36
CA ALA A 251 12.05 -1.69 -6.82
C ALA A 251 10.94 -1.86 -5.76
N GLY A 252 10.08 -2.89 -5.91
CA GLY A 252 9.04 -3.21 -4.94
C GLY A 252 9.55 -3.81 -3.62
N GLU A 253 10.76 -4.40 -3.61
CA GLU A 253 11.45 -4.80 -2.38
C GLU A 253 12.25 -3.61 -1.80
N LEU A 254 12.89 -2.82 -2.66
CA LEU A 254 13.71 -1.67 -2.28
C LEU A 254 12.89 -0.52 -1.67
N LYS A 255 11.59 -0.40 -1.95
CA LYS A 255 10.75 0.61 -1.30
C LYS A 255 10.73 0.52 0.23
N PHE A 256 10.96 -0.68 0.78
CA PHE A 256 11.07 -0.94 2.23
C PHE A 256 12.51 -0.77 2.77
N VAL A 257 13.43 -0.31 1.93
CA VAL A 257 14.80 0.06 2.29
C VAL A 257 14.93 1.58 2.35
N VAL A 258 14.35 2.27 1.36
CA VAL A 258 14.63 3.68 1.09
C VAL A 258 13.90 4.64 2.02
N ASP A 259 12.92 4.21 2.81
CA ASP A 259 12.20 5.03 3.79
C ASP A 259 13.03 5.21 5.07
N LEU A 260 14.12 5.98 4.93
CA LEU A 260 15.14 6.24 5.94
C LEU A 260 14.62 7.28 6.94
N ALA A 261 14.26 6.83 8.14
CA ALA A 261 13.81 7.72 9.21
C ALA A 261 14.98 8.33 9.98
N ALA A 262 16.07 7.56 10.13
CA ALA A 262 17.29 8.01 10.78
C ALA A 262 18.17 8.78 9.77
N PRO A 263 18.85 9.85 10.20
CA PRO A 263 19.78 10.60 9.36
C PRO A 263 21.00 9.74 8.96
N ALA A 264 21.67 10.13 7.86
CA ALA A 264 22.79 9.38 7.30
C ALA A 264 23.94 9.15 8.29
N THR A 265 24.17 10.06 9.24
CA THR A 265 25.17 9.94 10.31
C THR A 265 24.88 8.75 11.23
N GLU A 266 23.63 8.57 11.63
CA GLU A 266 23.17 7.46 12.46
C GLU A 266 23.16 6.14 11.69
N LEU A 267 22.72 6.16 10.42
CA LEU A 267 22.77 4.96 9.58
C LEU A 267 24.21 4.50 9.34
N ALA A 268 25.15 5.43 9.13
CA ALA A 268 26.57 5.11 9.02
C ALA A 268 27.15 4.57 10.35
N TRP A 269 26.68 5.08 11.49
CA TRP A 269 26.99 4.50 12.80
C TRP A 269 26.45 3.07 12.89
N ALA A 270 25.21 2.82 12.49
CA ALA A 270 24.60 1.50 12.53
C ALA A 270 25.34 0.49 11.63
N GLN A 271 25.80 0.90 10.44
CA GLN A 271 26.67 0.06 9.58
C GLN A 271 27.96 -0.39 10.29
N ARG A 272 28.52 0.45 11.18
CA ARG A 272 29.73 0.15 11.96
C ARG A 272 29.44 -0.69 13.20
N THR A 273 28.34 -0.43 13.89
CA THR A 273 28.06 -1.02 15.21
C THR A 273 27.22 -2.29 15.13
N VAL A 274 26.26 -2.36 14.21
CA VAL A 274 25.32 -3.49 14.10
C VAL A 274 25.86 -4.54 13.14
N LYS A 275 26.58 -5.53 13.69
CA LYS A 275 27.29 -6.57 12.92
C LYS A 275 26.57 -7.90 12.76
N PHE A 276 25.28 -7.97 13.06
CA PHE A 276 24.50 -9.20 12.87
C PHE A 276 24.44 -9.60 11.38
N PRO A 277 24.62 -10.89 11.05
CA PRO A 277 24.37 -11.40 9.70
C PRO A 277 22.86 -11.41 9.40
N LEU A 278 22.49 -11.51 8.12
CA LEU A 278 21.08 -11.50 7.69
C LEU A 278 20.24 -12.58 8.38
N ALA A 279 20.81 -13.78 8.59
CA ALA A 279 20.15 -14.88 9.29
C ALA A 279 19.73 -14.52 10.72
N ASP A 280 20.53 -13.71 11.39
CA ASP A 280 20.38 -13.37 12.80
C ASP A 280 19.96 -11.90 12.99
N LEU A 281 19.38 -11.26 11.97
CA LEU A 281 19.04 -9.84 12.05
C LEU A 281 18.06 -9.54 13.18
N VAL A 282 17.24 -10.52 13.60
CA VAL A 282 16.38 -10.47 14.80
C VAL A 282 17.13 -10.04 16.06
N LYS A 283 18.41 -10.40 16.21
CA LYS A 283 19.24 -10.00 17.36
C LYS A 283 19.45 -8.49 17.46
N SER A 284 19.20 -7.73 16.39
CA SER A 284 19.22 -6.26 16.45
C SER A 284 18.14 -5.71 17.39
N TYR A 285 16.95 -6.31 17.39
CA TYR A 285 15.85 -5.98 18.30
C TYR A 285 16.22 -6.31 19.75
N GLU A 286 16.70 -7.53 19.99
CA GLU A 286 17.11 -8.03 21.31
C GLU A 286 18.31 -7.29 21.88
N SER A 287 19.13 -6.65 21.02
CA SER A 287 20.29 -5.90 21.47
C SER A 287 19.92 -4.64 22.25
N VAL A 288 18.71 -4.12 22.10
CA VAL A 288 18.20 -2.99 22.89
C VAL A 288 17.54 -3.54 24.15
N ARG A 289 18.02 -3.13 25.33
CA ARG A 289 17.48 -3.58 26.62
C ARG A 289 16.02 -3.13 26.78
N TYR A 290 15.13 -4.06 27.12
CA TYR A 290 13.73 -3.73 27.41
C TYR A 290 13.59 -2.97 28.74
N ARG A 291 12.88 -1.85 28.73
CA ARG A 291 12.62 -1.00 29.91
C ARG A 291 11.27 -1.31 30.55
N HIS A 292 11.24 -2.36 31.39
CA HIS A 292 10.04 -2.73 32.17
C HIS A 292 9.59 -1.61 33.11
N ASP A 293 10.54 -0.86 33.68
CA ASP A 293 10.26 0.28 34.54
C ASP A 293 9.39 1.35 33.86
N ARG A 294 9.58 1.60 32.55
CA ARG A 294 8.71 2.50 31.77
C ARG A 294 7.30 1.94 31.60
N ILE A 295 7.15 0.62 31.44
CA ILE A 295 5.83 -0.02 31.34
C ILE A 295 5.09 0.06 32.68
N ASP A 296 5.78 -0.26 33.77
CA ASP A 296 5.21 -0.23 35.13
C ASP A 296 4.81 1.20 35.53
N ALA A 297 5.60 2.20 35.14
CA ALA A 297 5.31 3.61 35.34
C ALA A 297 4.30 4.21 34.33
N ARG A 298 3.83 3.42 33.34
CA ARG A 298 2.96 3.87 32.24
C ARG A 298 3.57 4.99 31.38
N GLU A 299 4.89 5.04 31.28
CA GLU A 299 5.66 6.00 30.48
C GLU A 299 5.87 5.53 29.03
N TYR A 300 4.78 5.50 28.26
CA TYR A 300 4.79 4.97 26.90
C TYR A 300 5.46 5.89 25.86
N VAL A 301 5.59 7.18 26.14
CA VAL A 301 6.27 8.15 25.27
C VAL A 301 7.75 8.23 25.65
N TRP A 302 8.64 8.29 24.67
CA TRP A 302 10.08 8.44 24.91
C TRP A 302 10.39 9.68 25.76
N THR A 303 11.16 9.48 26.83
CA THR A 303 11.49 10.53 27.82
C THR A 303 12.91 11.07 27.69
N GLY A 304 13.76 10.45 26.85
CA GLY A 304 15.12 10.89 26.60
C GLY A 304 15.19 12.22 25.82
N ALA A 305 16.35 12.88 25.91
CA ALA A 305 16.57 14.19 25.30
C ALA A 305 16.73 14.11 23.78
N SER A 306 17.31 13.03 23.28
CA SER A 306 17.43 12.68 21.86
C SER A 306 16.80 11.30 21.61
N TYR A 307 16.59 10.97 20.34
CA TYR A 307 16.00 9.70 19.90
C TYR A 307 16.80 9.16 18.73
N ASP A 308 18.11 9.06 18.94
CA ASP A 308 19.04 8.50 17.96
C ASP A 308 19.32 7.01 18.25
N LEU A 309 19.78 6.30 17.23
CA LEU A 309 20.03 4.85 17.32
C LEU A 309 21.07 4.50 18.41
N GLU A 310 22.03 5.38 18.68
CA GLU A 310 23.06 5.15 19.68
C GLU A 310 22.49 5.27 21.10
N GLU A 311 21.68 6.29 21.37
CA GLU A 311 20.99 6.50 22.63
C GLU A 311 19.98 5.38 22.91
N ILE A 312 19.16 4.99 21.94
CA ILE A 312 18.22 3.87 22.10
C ILE A 312 18.98 2.60 22.49
N ARG A 313 20.13 2.34 21.84
CA ARG A 313 20.96 1.17 22.14
C ARG A 313 21.58 1.21 23.54
N ARG A 314 21.91 2.42 24.04
CA ARG A 314 22.55 2.66 25.35
C ARG A 314 21.55 2.63 26.50
N GLU A 315 20.48 3.41 26.41
CA GLU A 315 19.49 3.59 27.47
C GLU A 315 18.50 2.42 27.56
N GLY A 316 18.29 1.73 26.44
CA GLY A 316 17.20 0.80 26.27
C GLY A 316 15.87 1.50 25.98
N GLY A 317 14.85 0.72 25.70
CA GLY A 317 13.52 1.24 25.39
C GLY A 317 12.44 0.18 25.56
N ILE A 318 11.21 0.52 25.20
CA ILE A 318 10.10 -0.44 25.12
C ILE A 318 10.02 -1.01 23.70
N CYS A 319 9.01 -1.84 23.44
CA CYS A 319 8.90 -2.60 22.18
C CYS A 319 8.99 -1.74 20.90
N VAL A 320 8.42 -0.54 20.90
CA VAL A 320 8.46 0.38 19.74
C VAL A 320 9.86 0.93 19.47
N ASP A 321 10.64 1.19 20.52
CA ASP A 321 11.99 1.73 20.43
C ASP A 321 12.95 0.64 19.89
N GLN A 322 12.78 -0.60 20.37
CA GLN A 322 13.51 -1.77 19.85
C GLN A 322 13.19 -2.01 18.37
N ALA A 323 11.91 -1.91 17.99
CA ALA A 323 11.45 -2.09 16.61
C ALA A 323 11.99 -1.00 15.68
N TYR A 324 11.96 0.26 16.10
CA TYR A 324 12.53 1.38 15.36
C TYR A 324 14.03 1.17 15.15
N TYR A 325 14.77 0.86 16.21
CA TYR A 325 16.21 0.60 16.14
C TYR A 325 16.55 -0.51 15.14
N ALA A 326 15.88 -1.67 15.25
CA ALA A 326 16.10 -2.82 14.38
C ALA A 326 15.78 -2.51 12.91
N THR A 327 14.68 -1.80 12.66
CA THR A 327 14.28 -1.37 11.31
C THR A 327 15.34 -0.47 10.68
N GLN A 328 15.75 0.60 11.36
CA GLN A 328 16.76 1.52 10.81
C GLN A 328 18.13 0.86 10.65
N ALA A 329 18.52 -0.03 11.58
CA ALA A 329 19.75 -0.79 11.46
C ALA A 329 19.73 -1.75 10.25
N GLY A 330 18.59 -2.39 9.96
CA GLY A 330 18.40 -3.20 8.76
C GLY A 330 18.51 -2.38 7.47
N LYS A 331 17.81 -1.24 7.40
CA LYS A 331 17.86 -0.32 6.24
C LYS A 331 19.26 0.23 5.99
N ALA A 332 19.98 0.59 7.04
CA ALA A 332 21.38 1.03 6.96
C ALA A 332 22.27 -0.01 6.26
N ARG A 333 21.90 -1.30 6.32
CA ARG A 333 22.60 -2.43 5.70
C ARG A 333 21.87 -2.97 4.46
N GLY A 334 21.01 -2.18 3.82
CA GLY A 334 20.35 -2.54 2.56
C GLY A 334 19.35 -3.70 2.67
N VAL A 335 18.80 -3.94 3.86
CA VAL A 335 17.78 -4.97 4.08
C VAL A 335 16.40 -4.32 4.08
N PRO A 336 15.44 -4.81 3.27
CA PRO A 336 14.04 -4.42 3.37
C PRO A 336 13.51 -4.71 4.78
N THR A 337 13.02 -3.69 5.48
CA THR A 337 12.49 -3.83 6.85
C THR A 337 11.26 -2.96 7.07
N LEU A 338 10.41 -3.38 7.99
CA LEU A 338 9.20 -2.68 8.38
C LEU A 338 9.03 -2.72 9.90
N LEU A 339 8.55 -1.60 10.47
CA LEU A 339 8.08 -1.55 11.85
C LEU A 339 6.61 -1.97 11.86
N PHE A 340 6.32 -3.04 12.59
CA PHE A 340 4.97 -3.52 12.82
C PHE A 340 4.48 -3.12 14.20
N SER A 341 3.18 -2.89 14.29
CA SER A 341 2.46 -2.75 15.55
C SER A 341 1.20 -3.61 15.52
N GLY A 342 0.73 -4.03 16.69
CA GLY A 342 -0.48 -4.85 16.78
C GLY A 342 -1.07 -4.84 18.18
N ALA A 343 -2.36 -5.16 18.23
CA ALA A 343 -3.12 -5.36 19.46
C ALA A 343 -3.37 -6.85 19.68
N GLY A 344 -3.10 -7.32 20.90
CA GLY A 344 -3.31 -8.70 21.34
C GLY A 344 -4.56 -8.81 22.21
N GLN A 345 -4.68 -9.95 22.89
CA GLN A 345 -5.78 -10.13 23.85
C GLN A 345 -5.68 -9.15 25.03
N ASP A 346 -4.45 -8.92 25.51
CA ASP A 346 -4.21 -8.28 26.81
C ASP A 346 -3.25 -7.07 26.75
N GLY A 347 -2.72 -6.72 25.58
CA GLY A 347 -1.85 -5.55 25.41
C GLY A 347 -1.46 -5.25 23.97
N ARG A 348 -0.83 -4.09 23.76
CA ARG A 348 -0.31 -3.63 22.46
C ARG A 348 1.19 -3.94 22.36
N HIS A 349 1.69 -4.21 21.16
CA HIS A 349 3.11 -4.51 20.93
C HIS A 349 3.60 -3.96 19.60
N ALA A 350 4.91 -3.73 19.54
CA ALA A 350 5.61 -3.34 18.33
C ALA A 350 6.85 -4.21 18.13
N TRP A 351 7.05 -4.63 16.89
CA TRP A 351 8.16 -5.48 16.48
C TRP A 351 8.60 -5.06 15.08
N PHE A 352 9.60 -5.73 14.52
CA PHE A 352 10.01 -5.43 13.15
C PHE A 352 9.93 -6.68 12.29
N GLY A 353 9.73 -6.48 10.99
CA GLY A 353 9.84 -7.52 9.99
C GLY A 353 10.98 -7.22 9.04
N TYR A 354 11.59 -8.26 8.47
CA TYR A 354 12.65 -8.10 7.47
C TYR A 354 12.61 -9.16 6.38
N LEU A 355 13.08 -8.80 5.19
CA LEU A 355 13.26 -9.75 4.09
C LEU A 355 14.53 -10.56 4.32
N GLY A 356 14.38 -11.79 4.80
CA GLY A 356 15.46 -12.70 5.16
C GLY A 356 16.05 -13.49 3.99
N ILE A 357 16.76 -14.56 4.33
CA ILE A 357 17.38 -15.48 3.37
C ILE A 357 16.32 -16.08 2.45
N GLY A 358 16.66 -16.25 1.17
CA GLY A 358 15.72 -16.77 0.17
C GLY A 358 14.61 -15.79 -0.21
N ARG A 359 14.71 -14.51 0.21
CA ARG A 359 13.68 -13.48 -0.02
C ARG A 359 12.33 -13.84 0.58
N GLN A 360 12.37 -14.42 1.77
CA GLN A 360 11.18 -14.68 2.58
C GLN A 360 11.12 -13.66 3.70
N TRP A 361 9.95 -13.08 3.91
CA TRP A 361 9.76 -12.16 5.03
C TRP A 361 9.69 -12.93 6.34
N VAL A 362 10.49 -12.46 7.30
CA VAL A 362 10.37 -12.81 8.71
C VAL A 362 9.50 -11.74 9.35
N LEU A 363 8.27 -12.07 9.72
CA LEU A 363 7.23 -11.13 10.18
C LEU A 363 6.97 -11.20 11.68
N ASP A 364 7.71 -12.05 12.38
CA ASP A 364 7.60 -12.35 13.81
C ASP A 364 8.89 -12.01 14.57
N ALA A 365 9.83 -11.29 13.95
CA ALA A 365 11.09 -10.91 14.59
C ALA A 365 10.84 -9.92 15.74
N GLY A 366 10.87 -10.44 16.97
CA GLY A 366 10.50 -9.71 18.18
C GLY A 366 9.01 -9.80 18.54
N ARG A 367 8.21 -10.67 17.91
CA ARG A 367 6.80 -10.92 18.26
C ARG A 367 6.72 -11.98 19.35
N TYR A 368 6.24 -11.61 20.54
CA TYR A 368 6.03 -12.55 21.64
C TYR A 368 4.88 -13.50 21.32
N ALA A 369 5.15 -14.81 21.34
CA ALA A 369 4.18 -15.85 20.96
C ALA A 369 3.02 -15.95 21.97
N GLU A 370 3.27 -15.57 23.22
CA GLU A 370 2.36 -15.69 24.36
C GLU A 370 1.15 -14.76 24.25
N GLN A 371 1.31 -13.62 23.56
CA GLN A 371 0.31 -12.56 23.50
C GLN A 371 -0.71 -12.72 22.36
N ARG A 372 -0.60 -13.82 21.59
CA ARG A 372 -1.56 -14.21 20.52
C ARG A 372 -1.94 -13.06 19.61
N TYR A 373 -0.98 -12.23 19.24
CA TYR A 373 -1.19 -11.15 18.27
C TYR A 373 -1.79 -11.74 17.01
N VAL A 374 -2.87 -11.12 16.54
CA VAL A 374 -3.73 -11.67 15.49
C VAL A 374 -3.21 -11.18 14.13
N THR A 375 -3.09 -9.85 13.97
CA THR A 375 -2.60 -9.19 12.74
C THR A 375 -1.60 -8.09 13.10
N GLY A 376 -0.44 -8.07 12.45
CA GLY A 376 0.47 -6.93 12.50
C GLY A 376 0.16 -5.90 11.42
N VAL A 377 0.29 -4.62 11.76
CA VAL A 377 0.10 -3.50 10.84
C VAL A 377 1.39 -2.68 10.77
N ALA A 378 1.84 -2.40 9.55
CA ALA A 378 2.93 -1.48 9.22
C ALA A 378 2.41 -0.38 8.27
N TYR A 379 3.28 0.54 7.85
CA TYR A 379 2.97 1.51 6.79
C TYR A 379 3.71 1.13 5.50
N ASP A 380 3.01 1.10 4.37
CA ASP A 380 3.63 0.96 3.06
C ASP A 380 4.33 2.28 2.69
N PRO A 381 5.67 2.33 2.56
CA PRO A 381 6.36 3.60 2.38
C PRO A 381 6.09 4.31 1.06
N GLN A 382 5.56 3.61 0.06
CA GLN A 382 5.18 4.23 -1.20
C GLN A 382 3.86 5.01 -1.09
N THR A 383 2.96 4.58 -0.21
CA THR A 383 1.60 5.14 -0.14
C THR A 383 1.27 5.79 1.19
N TRP A 384 2.09 5.52 2.22
CA TRP A 384 1.87 5.82 3.63
C TRP A 384 0.54 5.29 4.21
N LEU A 385 -0.11 4.38 3.50
CA LEU A 385 -1.27 3.65 3.98
C LEU A 385 -0.83 2.45 4.81
N GLU A 386 -1.72 1.98 5.68
CA GLU A 386 -1.44 0.77 6.46
C GLU A 386 -1.37 -0.46 5.56
N LEU A 387 -0.42 -1.33 5.88
CA LEU A 387 -0.13 -2.60 5.23
C LEU A 387 -0.15 -3.70 6.30
N SER A 388 -0.97 -4.73 6.13
CA SER A 388 -0.97 -5.87 7.05
C SER A 388 0.17 -6.85 6.78
N ASP A 389 0.57 -7.63 7.78
CA ASP A 389 1.50 -8.76 7.61
C ASP A 389 0.99 -9.79 6.58
N HIS A 390 -0.32 -9.97 6.47
CA HIS A 390 -0.95 -10.83 5.45
C HIS A 390 -0.85 -10.27 4.03
N GLU A 391 -1.09 -8.97 3.86
CA GLU A 391 -0.93 -8.29 2.57
C GLU A 391 0.53 -8.33 2.13
N LEU A 392 1.45 -8.10 3.05
CA LEU A 392 2.87 -8.26 2.78
C LEU A 392 3.20 -9.71 2.39
N GLY A 393 2.67 -10.70 3.10
CA GLY A 393 2.82 -12.12 2.74
C GLY A 393 2.42 -12.42 1.30
N PHE A 394 1.28 -11.87 0.83
CA PHE A 394 0.85 -11.99 -0.57
C PHE A 394 1.84 -11.32 -1.55
N LEU A 395 2.33 -10.12 -1.23
CA LEU A 395 3.35 -9.42 -2.04
C LEU A 395 4.67 -10.20 -2.11
N SER A 396 4.97 -10.97 -1.05
CA SER A 396 6.21 -11.70 -0.85
C SER A 396 6.32 -13.01 -1.62
N GLU A 397 5.21 -13.55 -2.12
CA GLU A 397 5.19 -14.84 -2.82
C GLU A 397 6.01 -14.85 -4.11
N GLY A 398 6.44 -13.68 -4.59
CA GLY A 398 7.35 -13.56 -5.72
C GLY A 398 6.75 -14.03 -7.04
N PHE A 399 5.45 -14.37 -7.08
CA PHE A 399 4.77 -14.84 -8.29
C PHE A 399 4.85 -13.84 -9.42
N ARG A 400 4.95 -12.55 -9.09
CA ARG A 400 5.12 -11.46 -10.06
C ARG A 400 6.43 -11.56 -10.87
N ARG A 401 7.40 -12.34 -10.39
CA ARG A 401 8.67 -12.62 -11.07
C ARG A 401 8.57 -13.80 -12.04
N LEU A 402 7.52 -14.60 -11.95
CA LEU A 402 7.37 -15.81 -12.75
C LEU A 402 6.85 -15.47 -14.15
N SER A 403 7.27 -16.26 -15.13
CA SER A 403 6.82 -16.12 -16.53
C SER A 403 5.28 -16.10 -16.70
N PRO A 404 4.51 -16.95 -15.98
CA PRO A 404 3.04 -16.91 -16.08
C PRO A 404 2.45 -15.56 -15.65
N TYR A 405 3.01 -14.90 -14.63
CA TYR A 405 2.52 -13.57 -14.26
C TYR A 405 2.82 -12.53 -15.33
N ARG A 406 3.97 -12.61 -16.01
CA ARG A 406 4.28 -11.70 -17.13
C ARG A 406 3.23 -11.80 -18.24
N GLN A 407 2.86 -13.03 -18.62
CA GLN A 407 1.80 -13.27 -19.60
C GLN A 407 0.43 -12.80 -19.09
N SER A 408 0.14 -13.07 -17.82
CA SER A 408 -1.07 -12.58 -17.17
C SER A 408 -1.18 -11.06 -17.22
N TRP A 409 -0.10 -10.36 -16.86
CA TRP A 409 -0.02 -8.91 -16.88
C TRP A 409 -0.18 -8.33 -18.29
N GLN A 410 0.44 -8.94 -19.30
CA GLN A 410 0.24 -8.53 -20.69
C GLN A 410 -1.24 -8.58 -21.09
N HIS A 411 -1.94 -9.67 -20.81
CA HIS A 411 -3.37 -9.75 -21.10
C HIS A 411 -4.20 -8.78 -20.27
N GLN A 412 -3.83 -8.54 -19.01
CA GLN A 412 -4.47 -7.58 -18.13
C GLN A 412 -4.42 -6.15 -18.72
N VAL A 413 -3.25 -5.71 -19.20
CA VAL A 413 -3.13 -4.35 -19.76
C VAL A 413 -3.97 -4.14 -21.01
N PHE A 414 -4.12 -5.17 -21.86
CA PHE A 414 -5.00 -5.09 -23.03
C PHE A 414 -6.48 -5.17 -22.65
N ALA A 415 -6.84 -5.93 -21.61
CA ALA A 415 -8.19 -5.91 -21.09
C ALA A 415 -8.61 -4.51 -20.63
N GLU A 416 -7.71 -3.84 -19.92
CA GLU A 416 -7.88 -2.46 -19.49
C GLU A 416 -8.05 -1.50 -20.68
N LEU A 417 -7.20 -1.60 -21.70
CA LEU A 417 -7.34 -0.78 -22.92
C LEU A 417 -8.68 -1.00 -23.62
N TYR A 418 -9.17 -2.24 -23.69
CA TYR A 418 -10.47 -2.52 -24.28
C TYR A 418 -11.63 -1.90 -23.48
N LEU A 419 -11.57 -1.89 -22.14
CA LEU A 419 -12.58 -1.19 -21.34
C LEU A 419 -12.60 0.31 -21.64
N ARG A 420 -11.42 0.93 -21.76
CA ARG A 420 -11.31 2.36 -22.11
C ARG A 420 -11.89 2.67 -23.49
N MET A 421 -11.83 1.72 -24.42
CA MET A 421 -12.44 1.83 -25.75
C MET A 421 -13.93 1.46 -25.78
N HIS A 422 -14.56 1.25 -24.61
CA HIS A 422 -15.94 0.76 -24.49
C HIS A 422 -16.18 -0.56 -25.22
N LYS A 423 -15.21 -1.48 -25.17
CA LYS A 423 -15.28 -2.84 -25.73
C LYS A 423 -15.28 -3.91 -24.62
N PRO A 424 -16.34 -3.99 -23.78
CA PRO A 424 -16.36 -4.88 -22.62
C PRO A 424 -16.23 -6.36 -22.97
N ALA A 425 -16.77 -6.81 -24.11
CA ALA A 425 -16.62 -8.21 -24.54
C ALA A 425 -15.16 -8.61 -24.80
N ALA A 426 -14.40 -7.74 -25.49
CA ALA A 426 -12.97 -7.96 -25.74
C ALA A 426 -12.16 -7.86 -24.44
N ALA A 427 -12.52 -6.93 -23.56
CA ALA A 427 -11.92 -6.81 -22.24
C ALA A 427 -12.12 -8.09 -21.41
N ALA A 428 -13.34 -8.65 -21.37
CA ALA A 428 -13.63 -9.88 -20.65
C ALA A 428 -12.79 -11.06 -21.17
N VAL A 429 -12.61 -11.20 -22.49
CA VAL A 429 -11.76 -12.24 -23.07
C VAL A 429 -10.30 -12.08 -22.65
N ALA A 430 -9.75 -10.87 -22.71
CA ALA A 430 -8.38 -10.59 -22.31
C ALA A 430 -8.17 -10.78 -20.79
N ALA A 431 -9.07 -10.26 -19.95
CA ALA A 431 -9.02 -10.42 -18.50
C ALA A 431 -9.15 -11.89 -18.09
N ARG A 432 -10.01 -12.67 -18.79
CA ARG A 432 -10.12 -14.12 -18.57
C ARG A 432 -8.81 -14.84 -18.88
N LYS A 433 -8.12 -14.50 -19.97
CA LYS A 433 -6.77 -15.04 -20.25
C LYS A 433 -5.80 -14.70 -19.13
N ALA A 434 -5.82 -13.45 -18.66
CA ALA A 434 -4.94 -13.00 -17.59
C ALA A 434 -5.09 -13.83 -16.30
N VAL A 435 -6.32 -14.04 -15.82
CA VAL A 435 -6.55 -14.84 -14.59
C VAL A 435 -6.27 -16.34 -14.81
N ASN A 436 -6.35 -16.84 -16.04
CA ASN A 436 -5.99 -18.22 -16.36
C ASN A 436 -4.48 -18.46 -16.31
N TYR A 437 -3.66 -17.48 -16.71
CA TYR A 437 -2.20 -17.56 -16.59
C TYR A 437 -1.72 -17.41 -15.14
N GLU A 438 -2.31 -16.48 -14.39
CA GLU A 438 -1.97 -16.30 -12.98
C GLU A 438 -3.22 -15.90 -12.19
N ARG A 439 -3.77 -16.87 -11.45
CA ARG A 439 -5.00 -16.71 -10.67
C ARG A 439 -4.85 -15.70 -9.54
N ARG A 440 -3.63 -15.42 -9.07
CA ARG A 440 -3.34 -14.38 -8.07
C ARG A 440 -3.34 -12.97 -8.65
N ASN A 441 -3.54 -12.80 -9.96
CA ASN A 441 -3.64 -11.47 -10.55
C ASN A 441 -5.00 -10.80 -10.19
N LEU A 442 -5.02 -10.12 -9.05
CA LEU A 442 -6.19 -9.38 -8.54
C LEU A 442 -6.73 -8.36 -9.55
N ALA A 443 -5.85 -7.61 -10.20
CA ALA A 443 -6.25 -6.58 -11.15
C ALA A 443 -6.98 -7.18 -12.36
N ALA A 444 -6.60 -8.37 -12.80
CA ALA A 444 -7.30 -9.07 -13.86
C ALA A 444 -8.70 -9.57 -13.44
N TRP A 445 -8.87 -10.01 -12.18
CA TRP A 445 -10.20 -10.34 -11.66
C TRP A 445 -11.12 -9.13 -11.60
N ASP A 446 -10.58 -7.99 -11.14
CA ASP A 446 -11.34 -6.75 -11.07
C ASP A 446 -11.77 -6.30 -12.48
N LEU A 447 -10.84 -6.25 -13.45
CA LEU A 447 -11.17 -5.94 -14.85
C LEU A 447 -12.20 -6.90 -15.47
N LEU A 448 -12.19 -8.18 -15.07
CA LEU A 448 -13.17 -9.16 -15.53
C LEU A 448 -14.57 -8.88 -14.94
N LEU A 449 -14.65 -8.46 -13.68
CA LEU A 449 -15.89 -8.01 -13.06
C LEU A 449 -16.40 -6.74 -13.74
N ASP A 450 -15.54 -5.80 -14.07
CA ASP A 450 -15.91 -4.53 -14.72
C ASP A 450 -16.45 -4.76 -16.13
N ALA A 451 -15.78 -5.63 -16.89
CA ALA A 451 -16.23 -6.06 -18.20
C ALA A 451 -17.59 -6.78 -18.16
N SER A 452 -18.03 -7.24 -16.98
CA SER A 452 -19.34 -7.83 -16.75
C SER A 452 -20.38 -6.86 -16.19
N GLU A 453 -20.07 -5.56 -16.09
CA GLU A 453 -21.08 -4.56 -15.73
C GLU A 453 -22.26 -4.59 -16.71
N GLY A 454 -23.48 -4.61 -16.18
CA GLY A 454 -24.71 -4.79 -16.96
C GLY A 454 -25.06 -6.25 -17.29
N ALA A 455 -24.20 -7.23 -16.97
CA ALA A 455 -24.57 -8.64 -17.05
C ALA A 455 -25.59 -9.02 -15.97
N PRO A 456 -26.36 -10.12 -16.14
CA PRO A 456 -27.25 -10.61 -15.09
C PRO A 456 -26.49 -10.84 -13.78
N ALA A 457 -27.09 -10.45 -12.66
CA ALA A 457 -26.48 -10.54 -11.34
C ALA A 457 -25.87 -11.92 -11.05
N ARG A 458 -26.57 -13.02 -11.42
CA ARG A 458 -26.05 -14.39 -11.27
C ARG A 458 -24.73 -14.65 -12.00
N THR A 459 -24.51 -14.04 -13.16
CA THR A 459 -23.24 -14.16 -13.90
C THR A 459 -22.12 -13.50 -13.11
N ARG A 460 -22.39 -12.29 -12.59
CA ARG A 460 -21.42 -11.55 -11.76
C ARG A 460 -21.15 -12.27 -10.43
N GLU A 461 -22.18 -12.83 -9.81
CA GLU A 461 -22.06 -13.67 -8.60
C GLU A 461 -21.16 -14.88 -8.85
N GLY A 462 -21.29 -15.55 -10.00
CA GLY A 462 -20.39 -16.63 -10.41
C GLY A 462 -18.92 -16.20 -10.48
N LEU A 463 -18.64 -15.04 -11.08
CA LEU A 463 -17.28 -14.47 -11.13
C LEU A 463 -16.74 -14.13 -9.74
N LEU A 464 -17.58 -13.58 -8.85
CA LEU A 464 -17.19 -13.29 -7.46
C LEU A 464 -16.84 -14.56 -6.69
N ILE A 465 -17.57 -15.65 -6.91
CA ILE A 465 -17.26 -16.97 -6.32
C ILE A 465 -15.92 -17.50 -6.83
N GLU A 466 -15.68 -17.44 -8.15
CA GLU A 466 -14.39 -17.86 -8.74
C GLU A 466 -13.21 -17.04 -8.19
N ALA A 467 -13.36 -15.71 -8.13
CA ALA A 467 -12.34 -14.82 -7.59
C ALA A 467 -12.08 -15.09 -6.10
N ALA A 468 -13.14 -15.29 -5.31
CA ALA A 468 -13.01 -15.67 -3.90
C ALA A 468 -12.25 -17.00 -3.75
N GLN A 469 -12.54 -18.01 -4.57
CA GLN A 469 -11.82 -19.29 -4.55
C GLN A 469 -10.35 -19.13 -4.93
N ALA A 470 -10.05 -18.32 -5.94
CA ALA A 470 -8.67 -18.01 -6.33
C ALA A 470 -7.86 -17.37 -5.17
N MET A 471 -8.55 -16.61 -4.31
CA MET A 471 -7.95 -15.94 -3.15
C MET A 471 -8.13 -16.68 -1.82
N GLN A 472 -8.58 -17.94 -1.82
CA GLN A 472 -8.94 -18.66 -0.59
C GLN A 472 -7.81 -18.70 0.46
N ARG A 473 -6.54 -18.64 0.03
CA ARG A 473 -5.37 -18.61 0.92
C ARG A 473 -5.08 -17.25 1.56
N TYR A 474 -5.74 -16.18 1.11
CA TYR A 474 -5.55 -14.81 1.58
C TYR A 474 -6.88 -14.27 2.14
N PRO A 475 -7.10 -14.34 3.45
CA PRO A 475 -8.39 -13.99 4.06
C PRO A 475 -8.92 -12.59 3.70
N ASP A 476 -8.05 -11.59 3.58
CA ASP A 476 -8.43 -10.22 3.16
C ASP A 476 -9.04 -10.19 1.76
N LEU A 477 -8.29 -10.74 0.82
CA LEU A 477 -8.61 -10.72 -0.61
C LEU A 477 -9.81 -11.62 -0.88
N ASN A 478 -9.90 -12.77 -0.21
CA ASN A 478 -11.09 -13.62 -0.22
C ASN A 478 -12.31 -12.86 0.33
N GLY A 479 -12.18 -12.26 1.52
CA GLY A 479 -13.25 -11.54 2.18
C GLY A 479 -13.79 -10.38 1.36
N ARG A 480 -12.95 -9.70 0.57
CA ARG A 480 -13.37 -8.68 -0.39
C ARG A 480 -14.42 -9.21 -1.37
N TYR A 481 -14.11 -10.29 -2.09
CA TYR A 481 -15.01 -10.86 -3.10
C TYR A 481 -16.25 -11.47 -2.47
N VAL A 482 -16.13 -12.11 -1.30
CA VAL A 482 -17.28 -12.65 -0.55
C VAL A 482 -18.22 -11.54 -0.08
N ARG A 483 -17.70 -10.40 0.42
CA ARG A 483 -18.54 -9.26 0.82
C ARG A 483 -19.31 -8.66 -0.37
N ALA A 484 -18.67 -8.55 -1.53
CA ALA A 484 -19.34 -8.11 -2.75
C ALA A 484 -20.45 -9.10 -3.18
N LEU A 485 -20.22 -10.41 -3.02
CA LEU A 485 -21.23 -11.44 -3.26
C LEU A 485 -22.41 -11.30 -2.28
N VAL A 486 -22.13 -11.12 -0.98
CA VAL A 486 -23.16 -10.90 0.06
C VAL A 486 -24.01 -9.67 -0.29
N ALA A 487 -23.41 -8.57 -0.73
CA ALA A 487 -24.13 -7.38 -1.16
C ALA A 487 -25.09 -7.68 -2.33
N SER A 488 -24.60 -8.35 -3.39
CA SER A 488 -25.43 -8.75 -4.53
C SER A 488 -26.60 -9.65 -4.13
N LEU A 489 -26.36 -10.64 -3.25
CA LEU A 489 -27.40 -11.54 -2.76
C LEU A 489 -28.49 -10.78 -1.98
N ARG A 490 -28.09 -9.81 -1.14
CA ARG A 490 -29.03 -8.97 -0.39
C ARG A 490 -29.86 -8.07 -1.30
N GLU A 491 -29.25 -7.47 -2.31
CA GLU A 491 -29.97 -6.67 -3.33
C GLU A 491 -31.00 -7.50 -4.10
N ARG A 492 -30.73 -8.80 -4.31
CA ARG A 492 -31.66 -9.77 -4.89
C ARG A 492 -32.71 -10.32 -3.94
N GLY A 493 -32.67 -9.96 -2.65
CA GLY A 493 -33.57 -10.48 -1.62
C GLY A 493 -33.22 -11.88 -1.11
N GLU A 494 -32.06 -12.44 -1.46
CA GLU A 494 -31.59 -13.77 -1.06
C GLU A 494 -30.94 -13.73 0.34
N ILE A 495 -31.69 -13.25 1.33
CA ILE A 495 -31.16 -12.92 2.68
C ILE A 495 -30.54 -14.14 3.37
N SER A 496 -31.20 -15.30 3.32
CA SER A 496 -30.68 -16.54 3.95
C SER A 496 -29.34 -16.99 3.36
N ALA A 497 -29.15 -16.81 2.04
CA ALA A 497 -27.90 -17.15 1.38
C ALA A 497 -26.80 -16.13 1.74
N ALA A 498 -27.13 -14.85 1.74
CA ALA A 498 -26.21 -13.79 2.16
C ALA A 498 -25.72 -14.01 3.61
N ASP A 499 -26.62 -14.35 4.53
CA ASP A 499 -26.29 -14.59 5.93
C ASP A 499 -25.47 -15.88 6.14
N LEU A 500 -25.62 -16.88 5.27
CA LEU A 500 -24.78 -18.07 5.28
C LEU A 500 -23.34 -17.74 4.85
N GLU A 501 -23.17 -16.97 3.77
CA GLU A 501 -21.86 -16.54 3.28
C GLU A 501 -21.14 -15.64 4.30
N GLU A 502 -21.86 -14.68 4.89
CA GLU A 502 -21.32 -13.80 5.93
C GLU A 502 -20.85 -14.59 7.17
N ARG A 503 -21.64 -15.56 7.65
CA ARG A 503 -21.24 -16.43 8.77
C ARG A 503 -20.04 -17.31 8.42
N THR A 504 -19.97 -17.79 7.18
CA THR A 504 -18.86 -18.63 6.71
C THR A 504 -17.56 -17.83 6.65
N LEU A 505 -17.61 -16.59 6.17
CA LEU A 505 -16.48 -15.66 6.18
C LEU A 505 -15.99 -15.41 7.61
N LEU A 506 -16.88 -15.05 8.53
CA LEU A 506 -16.52 -14.78 9.94
C LEU A 506 -15.88 -15.99 10.62
N ARG A 507 -16.40 -17.20 10.39
CA ARG A 507 -15.83 -18.44 10.94
C ARG A 507 -14.42 -18.68 10.40
N ARG A 508 -14.19 -18.44 9.10
CA ARG A 508 -12.87 -18.58 8.47
C ARG A 508 -11.88 -17.54 8.97
N SER A 509 -12.29 -16.27 9.08
CA SER A 509 -11.45 -15.21 9.63
C SER A 509 -11.00 -15.53 11.06
N ARG A 510 -11.89 -16.01 11.93
CA ARG A 510 -11.50 -16.45 13.29
C ARG A 510 -10.52 -17.63 13.28
N GLY A 511 -10.81 -18.66 12.47
CA GLY A 511 -9.94 -19.84 12.38
C GLY A 511 -8.58 -19.55 11.75
N GLY A 512 -8.48 -18.50 10.94
CA GLY A 512 -7.24 -18.06 10.27
C GLY A 512 -6.48 -16.96 10.99
N GLY A 513 -6.84 -16.62 12.24
CA GLY A 513 -6.15 -15.57 12.99
C GLY A 513 -6.42 -14.16 12.46
N ARG A 514 -7.65 -13.86 12.01
CA ARG A 514 -8.12 -12.57 11.48
C ARG A 514 -9.32 -12.02 12.23
N THR A 515 -9.18 -11.93 13.55
CA THR A 515 -10.22 -11.38 14.44
C THR A 515 -10.45 -9.89 14.19
N ASP A 516 -9.44 -9.16 13.73
CA ASP A 516 -9.47 -7.76 13.27
C ASP A 516 -10.57 -7.50 12.22
N MET A 517 -10.77 -8.42 11.26
CA MET A 517 -11.85 -8.31 10.27
C MET A 517 -13.25 -8.32 10.91
N GLY A 518 -13.41 -9.02 12.03
CA GLY A 518 -14.64 -9.00 12.82
C GLY A 518 -14.83 -7.67 13.55
N VAL A 519 -13.74 -7.06 14.02
CA VAL A 519 -13.76 -5.71 14.63
C VAL A 519 -14.08 -4.64 13.59
N ASP A 520 -13.52 -4.72 12.38
CA ASP A 520 -13.88 -3.81 11.27
C ASP A 520 -15.39 -3.83 10.99
N GLN A 521 -15.97 -5.04 10.96
CA GLN A 521 -17.40 -5.21 10.78
C GLN A 521 -18.19 -4.64 11.96
N ALA A 522 -17.73 -4.85 13.19
CA ALA A 522 -18.31 -4.26 14.39
C ALA A 522 -18.35 -2.73 14.32
N VAL A 523 -17.25 -2.09 13.94
CA VAL A 523 -17.16 -0.64 13.76
C VAL A 523 -18.13 -0.16 12.68
N ALA A 524 -18.21 -0.86 11.54
CA ALA A 524 -19.11 -0.51 10.45
C ALA A 524 -20.60 -0.62 10.82
N VAL A 525 -20.97 -1.63 11.62
CA VAL A 525 -22.33 -1.79 12.14
C VAL A 525 -22.65 -0.69 13.16
N MET A 526 -21.72 -0.39 14.07
CA MET A 526 -21.91 0.68 15.07
C MET A 526 -22.04 2.05 14.43
N ALA A 527 -21.26 2.35 13.39
CA ALA A 527 -21.33 3.62 12.66
C ALA A 527 -22.68 3.86 11.96
N LYS A 528 -23.45 2.79 11.66
CA LYS A 528 -24.78 2.86 11.05
C LYS A 528 -25.92 2.82 12.08
N SER A 529 -25.61 2.63 13.36
CA SER A 529 -26.62 2.53 14.41
C SER A 529 -27.31 3.87 14.64
N SER A 530 -28.62 3.82 14.88
CA SER A 530 -29.39 5.01 15.28
C SER A 530 -29.15 5.27 16.77
N PRO A 531 -29.23 6.53 17.25
CA PRO A 531 -29.13 6.83 18.68
C PRO A 531 -30.16 6.08 19.55
N ALA A 532 -31.31 5.72 18.98
CA ALA A 532 -32.38 5.00 19.69
C ALA A 532 -32.05 3.52 19.93
N ASP A 533 -31.24 2.90 19.07
CA ASP A 533 -30.91 1.47 19.12
C ASP A 533 -29.43 1.18 19.39
N ASP A 534 -28.58 2.21 19.50
CA ASP A 534 -27.13 2.09 19.56
C ASP A 534 -26.62 1.11 20.63
N THR A 535 -27.26 1.07 21.79
CA THR A 535 -26.90 0.18 22.89
C THR A 535 -27.31 -1.27 22.59
N ARG A 536 -28.46 -1.47 21.95
CA ARG A 536 -28.87 -2.80 21.50
C ARG A 536 -27.91 -3.30 20.43
N THR A 537 -27.58 -2.45 19.46
CA THR A 537 -26.59 -2.75 18.41
C THR A 537 -25.23 -3.06 19.02
N TYR A 538 -24.77 -2.28 20.01
CA TYR A 538 -23.54 -2.55 20.73
C TYR A 538 -23.53 -3.92 21.38
N ARG A 539 -24.60 -4.30 22.10
CA ARG A 539 -24.67 -5.62 22.75
C ARG A 539 -24.64 -6.76 21.73
N GLN A 540 -25.32 -6.61 20.59
CA GLN A 540 -25.28 -7.58 19.50
C GLN A 540 -23.87 -7.72 18.94
N VAL A 541 -23.23 -6.58 18.64
CA VAL A 541 -21.86 -6.50 18.14
C VAL A 541 -20.85 -7.09 19.13
N LEU A 542 -20.99 -6.81 20.42
CA LEU A 542 -20.14 -7.36 21.48
C LEU A 542 -20.26 -8.89 21.56
N GLN A 543 -21.47 -9.43 21.57
CA GLN A 543 -21.68 -10.89 21.61
C GLN A 543 -21.20 -11.56 20.33
N GLN A 544 -21.43 -10.93 19.18
CA GLN A 544 -21.06 -11.48 17.90
C GLN A 544 -19.54 -11.42 17.71
N TYR A 545 -18.89 -10.28 17.92
CA TYR A 545 -17.51 -10.03 17.50
C TYR A 545 -16.50 -9.89 18.65
N GLY A 546 -16.93 -9.65 19.89
CA GLY A 546 -16.03 -9.32 20.99
C GLY A 546 -15.15 -10.47 21.49
N ARG A 547 -15.65 -11.72 21.47
CA ARG A 547 -14.90 -12.85 22.03
C ARG A 547 -13.57 -13.08 21.30
N GLY A 548 -12.47 -12.96 22.04
CA GLY A 548 -11.11 -13.14 21.52
C GLY A 548 -10.55 -11.96 20.73
N ALA A 549 -11.30 -10.85 20.63
CA ALA A 549 -10.87 -9.64 19.92
C ALA A 549 -10.03 -8.68 20.79
N GLY A 550 -10.08 -8.83 22.13
CA GLY A 550 -9.16 -8.18 23.05
C GLY A 550 -9.10 -6.66 22.93
N VAL A 551 -7.88 -6.12 22.94
CA VAL A 551 -7.60 -4.68 22.92
C VAL A 551 -8.14 -4.01 21.66
N ASP A 552 -8.11 -4.66 20.50
CA ASP A 552 -8.57 -4.05 19.24
C ASP A 552 -10.07 -3.71 19.27
N PHE A 553 -10.89 -4.61 19.82
CA PHE A 553 -12.33 -4.33 20.02
C PHE A 553 -12.55 -3.22 21.04
N TYR A 554 -11.75 -3.22 22.12
CA TYR A 554 -11.84 -2.19 23.14
C TYR A 554 -11.56 -0.79 22.56
N ASP A 555 -10.43 -0.62 21.87
CA ASP A 555 -9.99 0.68 21.31
C ASP A 555 -10.95 1.22 20.25
N ARG A 556 -11.47 0.32 19.40
CA ARG A 556 -12.19 0.74 18.18
C ARG A 556 -13.69 0.76 18.36
N VAL A 557 -14.22 0.03 19.34
CA VAL A 557 -15.66 -0.13 19.54
C VAL A 557 -16.08 0.30 20.95
N THR A 558 -15.44 -0.24 22.00
CA THR A 558 -15.87 0.01 23.39
C THR A 558 -15.55 1.43 23.85
N GLU A 559 -14.29 1.86 23.84
CA GLU A 559 -13.87 3.16 24.35
C GLU A 559 -14.61 4.30 23.63
N PRO A 560 -14.70 4.35 22.27
CA PRO A 560 -15.42 5.41 21.59
C PRO A 560 -16.91 5.43 21.92
N PHE A 561 -17.54 4.26 22.08
CA PHE A 561 -18.95 4.17 22.41
C PHE A 561 -19.23 4.61 23.85
N VAL A 562 -18.39 4.20 24.81
CA VAL A 562 -18.48 4.66 26.20
C VAL A 562 -18.26 6.17 26.29
N ALA A 563 -17.26 6.71 25.59
CA ALA A 563 -17.00 8.15 25.55
C ALA A 563 -18.20 8.93 24.99
N LYS A 564 -18.86 8.40 23.95
CA LYS A 564 -20.13 8.94 23.43
C LYS A 564 -21.22 8.95 24.51
N LEU A 565 -21.45 7.82 25.19
CA LEU A 565 -22.47 7.73 26.24
C LEU A 565 -22.22 8.71 27.39
N ILE A 566 -20.97 8.90 27.80
CA ILE A 566 -20.60 9.89 28.81
C ILE A 566 -20.91 11.31 28.34
N THR A 567 -20.61 11.63 27.09
CA THR A 567 -20.91 12.93 26.48
C THR A 567 -22.42 13.18 26.38
N GLU A 568 -23.22 12.13 26.23
CA GLU A 568 -24.69 12.16 26.22
C GLU A 568 -25.30 12.07 27.65
N GLU A 569 -24.50 12.20 28.70
CA GLU A 569 -24.91 12.11 30.11
C GLU A 569 -25.52 10.74 30.52
N ARG A 570 -25.35 9.70 29.70
CA ARG A 570 -25.83 8.32 29.92
C ARG A 570 -24.85 7.50 30.76
N LYS A 571 -24.35 8.06 31.87
CA LYS A 571 -23.27 7.47 32.69
C LYS A 571 -23.58 6.09 33.28
N VAL A 572 -24.80 5.86 33.74
CA VAL A 572 -25.22 4.55 34.30
C VAL A 572 -25.16 3.46 33.21
N GLU A 573 -25.57 3.80 32.00
CA GLU A 573 -25.53 2.89 30.86
C GLU A 573 -24.08 2.64 30.41
N ALA A 574 -23.24 3.69 30.40
CA ALA A 574 -21.80 3.56 30.15
C ALA A 574 -21.14 2.57 31.11
N ALA A 575 -21.42 2.68 32.42
CA ALA A 575 -20.91 1.74 33.43
C ALA A 575 -21.36 0.30 33.16
N GLN A 576 -22.62 0.09 32.79
CA GLN A 576 -23.13 -1.25 32.43
C GLN A 576 -22.45 -1.82 31.18
N ILE A 577 -22.20 -0.99 30.16
CA ILE A 577 -21.48 -1.38 28.94
C ILE A 577 -20.07 -1.85 29.28
N ILE A 578 -19.35 -1.16 30.17
CA ILE A 578 -18.00 -1.56 30.57
C ILE A 578 -18.02 -2.92 31.26
N VAL A 579 -18.95 -3.15 32.21
CA VAL A 579 -19.12 -4.45 32.89
C VAL A 579 -19.42 -5.57 31.90
N GLN A 580 -20.36 -5.35 30.97
CA GLN A 580 -20.71 -6.32 29.94
C GLN A 580 -19.53 -6.63 29.02
N THR A 581 -18.79 -5.61 28.62
CA THR A 581 -17.61 -5.74 27.76
C THR A 581 -16.55 -6.56 28.46
N ARG A 582 -16.24 -6.24 29.72
CA ARG A 582 -15.27 -6.97 30.53
C ARG A 582 -15.63 -8.46 30.67
N ALA A 583 -16.92 -8.77 30.83
CA ALA A 583 -17.38 -10.17 30.92
C ALA A 583 -17.20 -10.96 29.61
N VAL A 584 -17.23 -10.27 28.46
CA VAL A 584 -17.07 -10.90 27.13
C VAL A 584 -15.60 -10.96 26.71
N LEU A 585 -14.84 -9.88 26.89
CA LEU A 585 -13.43 -9.79 26.51
C LEU A 585 -12.52 -10.57 27.48
N LYS A 586 -12.90 -10.66 28.77
CA LYS A 586 -12.18 -11.40 29.82
C LYS A 586 -10.66 -11.09 29.86
N PRO A 587 -10.27 -9.82 30.09
CA PRO A 587 -8.86 -9.46 30.17
C PRO A 587 -8.18 -10.13 31.38
N ASP A 588 -6.92 -10.49 31.21
CA ASP A 588 -6.11 -11.05 32.30
C ASP A 588 -5.87 -10.01 33.40
N ALA A 589 -5.86 -10.44 34.65
CA ALA A 589 -5.69 -9.55 35.79
C ALA A 589 -4.33 -8.84 35.75
N GLY A 590 -4.34 -7.50 35.86
CA GLY A 590 -3.13 -6.68 35.78
C GLY A 590 -2.60 -6.46 34.36
N SER A 591 -3.27 -6.99 33.34
CA SER A 591 -2.97 -6.68 31.94
C SER A 591 -3.22 -5.21 31.61
N GLN A 592 -2.66 -4.74 30.49
CA GLN A 592 -2.92 -3.40 29.99
C GLN A 592 -4.41 -3.17 29.78
N LEU A 593 -5.12 -4.13 29.17
CA LEU A 593 -6.56 -4.04 28.93
C LEU A 593 -7.37 -4.00 30.24
N ASP A 594 -6.99 -4.80 31.24
CA ASP A 594 -7.64 -4.79 32.56
C ASP A 594 -7.53 -3.42 33.23
N LEU A 595 -6.35 -2.80 33.19
CA LEU A 595 -6.09 -1.50 33.77
C LEU A 595 -6.85 -0.39 33.03
N GLU A 596 -6.82 -0.38 31.70
CA GLU A 596 -7.52 0.62 30.88
C GLU A 596 -9.05 0.54 31.07
N MET A 597 -9.62 -0.67 31.17
CA MET A 597 -11.04 -0.83 31.49
C MET A 597 -11.42 -0.32 32.88
N LYS A 598 -10.53 -0.45 33.87
CA LYS A 598 -10.75 0.10 35.23
C LYS A 598 -10.73 1.62 35.20
N ASP A 599 -9.74 2.20 34.53
CA ASP A 599 -9.62 3.65 34.36
C ASP A 599 -10.86 4.21 33.63
N LEU A 600 -11.31 3.53 32.57
CA LEU A 600 -12.54 3.90 31.85
C LEU A 600 -13.79 3.79 32.75
N ALA A 601 -13.88 2.76 33.59
CA ALA A 601 -14.99 2.64 34.55
C ALA A 601 -15.02 3.80 35.56
N ASP A 602 -13.86 4.29 35.99
CA ASP A 602 -13.77 5.42 36.92
C ASP A 602 -14.30 6.72 36.30
N THR A 603 -14.20 6.89 34.97
CA THR A 603 -14.80 8.05 34.28
C THR A 603 -16.34 8.07 34.27
N THR A 604 -16.97 6.94 34.57
CA THR A 604 -18.44 6.80 34.62
C THR A 604 -19.06 7.09 35.98
N LYS A 605 -18.22 7.26 37.01
CA LYS A 605 -18.62 7.77 38.32
C LYS A 605 -18.94 9.27 38.22
#